data_AF-A0A9X1TJI5-F1
#
_entry.id   AF-A0A9X1TJI5-F1
#
_cell.length_a   1.000
_cell.length_b   1.000
_cell.length_c   1.000
_cell.angle_alpha   90.00
_cell.angle_beta   90.00
_cell.angle_gamma   90.00
#
_symmetry.space_group_name_H-M   'P 1'
#
loop_
_entity.id
_entity.type
_entity.pdbx_description
1 polymer ?
#
loop_
_entity_poly.entity_id
_entity_poly.type
_entity_poly.pdbx_seq_one_letter_code
_entity_poly.pdbx_strand_id
1 'polypeptide(L)'
;MDRYFWNISGPKGDGLACVMCGANFIDARVTSVPVGRNPVDESQVFACKDPCAVSLAEDAERMAREMRAAAGLDDVDVPEADDPVYGVDGHFGSLLRDLRTLAGTEALLTTADDNAHIRFLLSLTARHAETAMMRARLVLARTKVEDGKGGDD
;
A
#
# COMPACT_ATOMS: atom_id res chain seq x y z
N MET A 1 9.05 0.51 9.15
CA MET A 1 9.06 0.43 7.68
C MET A 1 10.31 1.17 7.24
N ASP A 2 11.32 0.47 6.73
CA ASP A 2 12.56 1.11 6.30
C ASP A 2 12.32 1.88 4.99
N ARG A 3 12.76 3.14 4.96
CA ARG A 3 12.64 4.03 3.79
C ARG A 3 13.88 3.86 2.91
N TYR A 4 13.69 3.45 1.67
CA TYR A 4 14.79 3.33 0.70
C TYR A 4 14.91 4.58 -0.16
N PHE A 5 16.14 5.04 -0.36
CA PHE A 5 16.47 6.15 -1.25
C PHE A 5 17.09 5.62 -2.54
N TRP A 6 16.34 5.75 -3.64
CA TRP A 6 16.79 5.33 -4.95
C TRP A 6 17.55 6.46 -5.66
N ASN A 7 18.49 6.11 -6.55
CA ASN A 7 19.29 7.06 -7.34
C ASN A 7 20.20 7.99 -6.53
N ILE A 8 20.68 7.53 -5.38
CA ILE A 8 21.75 8.21 -4.62
C ILE A 8 23.05 7.42 -4.77
N SER A 9 24.15 8.14 -4.97
CA SER A 9 25.48 7.54 -5.16
C SER A 9 26.57 8.44 -4.57
N GLY A 10 27.75 7.87 -4.35
CA GLY A 10 28.90 8.58 -3.79
C GLY A 10 28.62 9.05 -2.35
N PRO A 11 29.11 10.23 -1.94
CA PRO A 11 29.04 10.68 -0.54
C PRO A 11 27.62 10.70 0.06
N LYS A 12 26.58 10.90 -0.77
CA LYS A 12 25.18 10.84 -0.32
C LYS A 12 24.71 9.41 -0.04
N GLY A 13 25.15 8.45 -0.88
CA GLY A 13 24.86 7.03 -0.73
C GLY A 13 25.61 6.44 0.45
N ASP A 14 26.87 6.84 0.65
CA ASP A 14 27.74 6.36 1.73
C ASP A 14 27.41 6.96 3.11
N GLY A 15 26.37 7.83 3.20
CA GLY A 15 25.96 8.49 4.43
C GLY A 15 26.85 9.65 4.91
N LEU A 16 27.80 10.11 4.07
CA LEU A 16 28.74 11.19 4.39
C LEU A 16 28.21 12.59 4.04
N ALA A 17 27.19 12.67 3.20
CA ALA A 17 26.57 13.93 2.79
C ALA A 17 25.04 13.88 2.89
N CYS A 18 24.44 15.04 3.09
CA CYS A 18 22.98 15.18 3.14
C CYS A 18 22.35 14.76 1.82
N VAL A 19 21.40 13.82 1.87
CA VAL A 19 20.69 13.34 0.67
C VAL A 19 19.95 14.47 -0.06
N MET A 20 19.46 15.46 0.68
CA MET A 20 18.77 16.64 0.13
C MET A 20 19.76 17.66 -0.45
N CYS A 21 20.46 18.41 0.41
CA CYS A 21 21.27 19.55 -0.04
C CYS A 21 22.69 19.18 -0.50
N GLY A 22 23.16 17.94 -0.25
CA GLY A 22 24.52 17.52 -0.59
C GLY A 22 25.63 18.07 0.31
N ALA A 23 25.29 18.74 1.41
CA ALA A 23 26.28 19.20 2.37
C ALA A 23 27.05 18.01 2.97
N ASN A 24 28.38 18.07 2.89
CA ASN A 24 29.27 17.11 3.55
C ASN A 24 29.24 17.35 5.06
N PHE A 25 28.90 16.32 5.84
CA PHE A 25 28.76 16.46 7.30
C PHE A 25 30.11 16.69 7.99
N ILE A 26 31.22 16.21 7.41
CA ILE A 26 32.56 16.38 7.96
C ILE A 26 33.00 17.84 7.83
N ASP A 27 32.81 18.42 6.64
CA ASP A 27 33.26 19.79 6.35
C ASP A 27 32.32 20.85 6.95
N ALA A 28 31.01 20.63 6.84
CA ALA A 28 30.01 21.61 7.25
C ALA A 28 29.70 21.58 8.75
N ARG A 29 30.14 20.55 9.49
CA ARG A 29 29.87 20.34 10.93
C ARG A 29 28.38 20.47 11.29
N VAL A 30 27.50 20.03 10.40
CA VAL A 30 26.05 20.08 10.58
C VAL A 30 25.59 18.82 11.31
N THR A 31 24.65 18.98 12.24
CA THR A 31 24.01 17.83 12.90
C THR A 31 23.16 17.06 11.90
N SER A 32 23.39 15.76 11.79
CA SER A 32 22.69 14.88 10.87
C SER A 32 21.74 13.94 11.60
N VAL A 33 20.69 13.51 10.90
CA VAL A 33 19.74 12.49 11.37
C VAL A 33 19.59 11.40 10.31
N PRO A 34 19.45 10.12 10.71
CA PRO A 34 19.22 9.03 9.77
C PRO A 34 17.80 9.14 9.19
N VAL A 35 17.67 9.02 7.88
CA VAL A 35 16.38 9.17 7.17
C VAL A 35 15.98 7.94 6.36
N GLY A 36 16.89 6.99 6.14
CA GLY A 36 16.60 5.79 5.38
C GLY A 36 17.83 4.94 5.08
N ARG A 37 17.75 4.13 4.04
CA ARG A 37 18.84 3.27 3.54
C ARG A 37 19.04 3.40 2.03
N ASN A 38 20.27 3.17 1.59
CA ASN A 38 20.61 2.93 0.20
C ASN A 38 20.24 1.47 -0.17
N PRO A 39 19.46 1.22 -1.22
CA PRO A 39 19.02 -0.13 -1.60
C PRO A 39 20.15 -1.00 -2.18
N VAL A 40 21.29 -0.43 -2.61
CA VAL A 40 22.37 -1.19 -3.23
C VAL A 40 23.22 -1.94 -2.20
N ASP A 41 23.47 -1.32 -1.05
CA ASP A 41 24.40 -1.80 -0.03
C ASP A 41 23.81 -1.76 1.40
N GLU A 42 22.52 -1.42 1.52
CA GLU A 42 21.77 -1.24 2.78
C GLU A 42 22.38 -0.22 3.76
N SER A 43 23.31 0.61 3.29
CA SER A 43 23.97 1.64 4.10
C SER A 43 22.96 2.69 4.57
N GLN A 44 23.17 3.21 5.78
CA GLN A 44 22.27 4.21 6.36
C GLN A 44 22.56 5.56 5.73
N VAL A 45 21.50 6.25 5.29
CA VAL A 45 21.59 7.58 4.67
C VAL A 45 21.07 8.66 5.60
N PHE A 46 21.65 9.85 5.49
CA PHE A 46 21.47 10.93 6.46
C PHE A 46 21.03 12.23 5.78
N ALA A 47 20.30 13.05 6.54
CA ALA A 47 19.96 14.43 6.17
C ALA A 47 20.38 15.41 7.28
N CYS A 48 20.60 16.68 6.93
CA CYS A 48 20.76 17.73 7.94
C CYS A 48 19.51 17.77 8.82
N LYS A 49 19.70 17.84 10.14
CA LYS A 49 18.60 17.90 11.11
C LYS A 49 17.61 19.00 10.76
N ASP A 50 18.11 20.20 10.48
CA ASP A 50 17.32 21.34 10.03
C ASP A 50 18.04 22.05 8.87
N PRO A 51 17.35 22.46 7.78
CA PRO A 51 15.92 22.24 7.51
C PRO A 51 15.63 20.93 6.74
N CYS A 52 16.66 20.19 6.31
CA CYS A 52 16.50 19.14 5.30
C CYS A 52 15.63 17.96 5.75
N ALA A 53 15.79 17.49 6.98
CA ALA A 53 14.99 16.36 7.48
C ALA A 53 13.52 16.75 7.66
N VAL A 54 13.24 17.99 8.08
CA VAL A 54 11.87 18.52 8.23
C VAL A 54 11.17 18.57 6.89
N SER A 55 11.77 19.21 5.88
CA SER A 55 11.18 19.28 4.53
C SER A 55 10.96 17.89 3.93
N LEU A 56 11.87 16.95 4.21
CA LEU A 56 11.76 15.58 3.71
C LEU A 56 10.64 14.77 4.40
N ALA A 57 10.30 15.10 5.64
CA ALA A 57 9.14 14.55 6.33
C ALA A 57 7.84 15.14 5.76
N GLU A 58 7.77 16.47 5.60
CA GLU A 58 6.62 17.17 5.02
C GLU A 58 6.31 16.70 3.59
N ASP A 59 7.34 16.56 2.75
CA ASP A 59 7.20 16.03 1.40
C ASP A 59 6.71 14.57 1.40
N ALA A 60 7.18 13.75 2.34
CA ALA A 60 6.73 12.36 2.46
C ALA A 60 5.27 12.25 2.89
N GLU A 61 4.84 13.12 3.81
CA GLU A 61 3.45 13.20 4.24
C GLU A 61 2.54 13.69 3.10
N ARG A 62 2.98 14.70 2.34
CA ARG A 62 2.27 15.17 1.14
C ARG A 62 2.10 14.05 0.13
N MET A 63 3.18 13.36 -0.24
CA MET A 63 3.12 12.23 -1.17
C MET A 63 2.24 11.10 -0.63
N ALA A 64 2.32 10.78 0.67
CA ALA A 64 1.47 9.76 1.28
C ALA A 64 -0.01 10.13 1.21
N ARG A 65 -0.36 11.42 1.36
CA ARG A 65 -1.73 11.92 1.20
C ARG A 65 -2.19 11.81 -0.26
N GLU A 66 -1.37 12.26 -1.20
CA GLU A 66 -1.66 12.16 -2.63
C GLU A 66 -1.85 10.70 -3.07
N MET A 67 -1.02 9.78 -2.56
CA MET A 67 -1.16 8.34 -2.83
C MET A 67 -2.42 7.74 -2.20
N ARG A 68 -2.83 8.16 -1.00
CA ARG A 68 -4.10 7.73 -0.39
C ARG A 68 -5.30 8.22 -1.18
N ALA A 69 -5.28 9.48 -1.61
CA ALA A 69 -6.31 10.05 -2.46
C ALA A 69 -6.38 9.33 -3.83
N ALA A 70 -5.25 9.09 -4.48
CA ALA A 70 -5.19 8.37 -5.75
C ALA A 70 -5.63 6.89 -5.62
N ALA A 71 -5.42 6.27 -4.46
CA ALA A 71 -5.84 4.90 -4.17
C ALA A 71 -7.31 4.78 -3.73
N GLY A 72 -8.06 5.88 -3.64
CA GLY A 72 -9.45 5.87 -3.15
C GLY A 72 -9.57 5.48 -1.67
N LEU A 73 -8.51 5.68 -0.88
CA LEU A 73 -8.48 5.32 0.54
C LEU A 73 -8.90 6.48 1.47
N ASP A 74 -9.03 7.69 0.93
CA ASP A 74 -9.53 8.88 1.64
C ASP A 74 -11.07 9.01 1.57
N ASP A 75 -11.76 7.99 1.03
CA ASP A 75 -13.23 7.90 1.01
C ASP A 75 -13.81 7.54 2.40
N VAL A 76 -13.48 8.37 3.39
CA VAL A 76 -14.40 8.69 4.49
C VAL A 76 -15.17 9.91 4.01
N ASP A 77 -16.44 9.70 3.63
CA ASP A 77 -17.38 10.66 3.02
C ASP A 77 -17.38 10.75 1.47
N VAL A 78 -17.50 9.62 0.78
CA VAL A 78 -18.18 9.63 -0.53
C VAL A 78 -19.68 9.76 -0.26
N PRO A 79 -20.34 10.85 -0.67
CA PRO A 79 -21.79 10.83 -0.77
C PRO A 79 -22.10 9.70 -1.75
N GLU A 80 -22.95 8.76 -1.31
CA GLU A 80 -23.44 7.57 -1.99
C GLU A 80 -23.86 7.87 -3.45
N ALA A 81 -22.90 8.13 -4.32
CA ALA A 81 -23.08 8.09 -5.75
C ALA A 81 -23.31 6.62 -6.02
N ASP A 82 -24.48 6.30 -6.57
CA ASP A 82 -24.91 4.95 -6.96
C ASP A 82 -23.72 4.20 -7.58
N ASP A 83 -22.93 3.50 -6.75
CA ASP A 83 -21.86 2.63 -7.20
C ASP A 83 -22.61 1.47 -7.83
N PRO A 84 -22.63 1.37 -9.17
CA PRO A 84 -23.44 0.39 -9.85
C PRO A 84 -23.10 -0.97 -9.25
N VAL A 85 -24.12 -1.76 -8.90
CA VAL A 85 -23.92 -3.02 -8.15
C VAL A 85 -22.88 -3.93 -8.80
N TYR A 86 -22.68 -3.79 -10.12
CA TYR A 86 -21.72 -4.53 -10.94
C TYR A 86 -20.46 -3.74 -11.35
N GLY A 87 -20.09 -2.68 -10.62
CA GLY A 87 -18.91 -1.86 -10.90
C GLY A 87 -17.58 -2.64 -10.80
N VAL A 88 -16.66 -2.35 -11.72
CA VAL A 88 -15.31 -2.93 -11.78
C VAL A 88 -14.46 -2.53 -10.56
N ASP A 89 -14.69 -1.31 -10.07
CA ASP A 89 -14.02 -0.75 -8.89
C ASP A 89 -14.84 -0.88 -7.61
N GLY A 90 -16.13 -1.23 -7.74
CA GLY A 90 -17.06 -1.42 -6.63
C GLY A 90 -16.92 -2.74 -5.87
N HIS A 91 -17.89 -3.02 -4.99
CA HIS A 91 -17.88 -4.23 -4.15
C HIS A 91 -17.88 -5.53 -4.96
N PHE A 92 -18.57 -5.57 -6.10
CA PHE A 92 -18.61 -6.74 -6.98
C PHE A 92 -17.28 -7.00 -7.69
N GLY A 93 -16.66 -5.98 -8.29
CA GLY A 93 -15.34 -6.12 -8.90
C GLY A 93 -14.26 -6.53 -7.89
N SER A 94 -14.35 -6.02 -6.66
CA SER A 94 -13.47 -6.43 -5.58
C SER A 94 -13.72 -7.86 -5.09
N LEU A 95 -14.98 -8.31 -5.04
CA LEU A 95 -15.32 -9.71 -4.76
C LEU A 95 -14.71 -10.65 -5.81
N LEU A 96 -14.80 -10.30 -7.10
CA LEU A 96 -14.18 -11.10 -8.17
C LEU A 96 -12.65 -11.17 -8.03
N ARG A 97 -12.00 -10.09 -7.57
CA ARG A 97 -10.55 -10.12 -7.27
C ARG A 97 -10.24 -11.06 -6.12
N ASP A 98 -10.98 -11.00 -5.01
CA ASP A 98 -10.79 -11.93 -3.89
C ASP A 98 -10.99 -13.39 -4.31
N LEU A 99 -12.02 -13.69 -5.11
CA LEU A 99 -12.28 -15.05 -5.63
C LEU A 99 -11.17 -15.54 -6.57
N ARG A 100 -10.61 -14.67 -7.42
CA ARG A 100 -9.46 -15.03 -8.27
C ARG A 100 -8.21 -15.33 -7.43
N THR A 101 -7.98 -14.58 -6.36
CA THR A 101 -6.89 -14.87 -5.43
C THR A 101 -7.08 -16.23 -4.78
N LEU A 102 -8.30 -16.56 -4.33
CA LEU A 102 -8.61 -17.87 -3.74
C LEU A 102 -8.41 -19.03 -4.73
N ALA A 103 -8.83 -18.87 -5.98
CA ALA A 103 -8.58 -19.88 -7.02
C ALA A 103 -7.07 -20.03 -7.33
N GLY A 104 -6.32 -18.93 -7.31
CA GLY A 104 -4.87 -18.95 -7.46
C GLY A 104 -4.17 -19.64 -6.29
N THR A 105 -4.58 -19.37 -5.05
CA THR A 105 -4.00 -20.02 -3.87
C THR A 105 -4.33 -21.50 -3.82
N GLU A 106 -5.53 -21.91 -4.24
CA GLU A 106 -5.89 -23.31 -4.42
C GLU A 106 -4.89 -24.02 -5.35
N ALA A 107 -4.67 -23.48 -6.56
CA ALA A 107 -3.74 -24.06 -7.51
C ALA A 107 -2.32 -24.21 -6.92
N LEU A 108 -1.83 -23.19 -6.22
CA LEU A 108 -0.50 -23.23 -5.60
C LEU A 108 -0.41 -24.26 -4.46
N LEU A 109 -1.48 -24.42 -3.66
CA LEU A 109 -1.54 -25.42 -2.59
C LEU A 109 -1.45 -26.85 -3.13
N THR A 110 -1.91 -27.12 -4.35
CA THR A 110 -1.78 -28.46 -4.96
C THR A 110 -0.34 -28.83 -5.32
N THR A 111 0.53 -27.83 -5.48
CA THR A 111 1.93 -28.01 -5.90
C THR A 111 2.95 -27.76 -4.80
N ALA A 112 2.56 -27.11 -3.70
CA ALA A 112 3.47 -26.76 -2.62
C ALA A 112 3.88 -28.01 -1.81
N ASP A 113 5.18 -28.18 -1.60
CA ASP A 113 5.77 -29.34 -0.91
C ASP A 113 6.49 -28.97 0.40
N ASP A 114 6.61 -27.68 0.72
CA ASP A 114 7.20 -27.21 1.98
C ASP A 114 6.20 -26.51 2.92
N ASN A 115 6.46 -26.70 4.22
CA ASN A 115 5.61 -26.18 5.28
C ASN A 115 5.60 -24.65 5.41
N ALA A 116 6.60 -23.94 4.86
CA ALA A 116 6.64 -22.48 4.93
C ALA A 116 5.67 -21.87 3.91
N HIS A 117 5.72 -22.32 2.66
CA HIS A 117 4.79 -21.89 1.62
C HIS A 117 3.36 -22.32 1.92
N ILE A 118 3.13 -23.54 2.42
CA ILE A 118 1.79 -23.99 2.83
C ILE A 118 1.19 -23.04 3.88
N ARG A 119 1.95 -22.69 4.93
CA ARG A 119 1.47 -21.75 5.96
C ARG A 119 1.15 -20.37 5.39
N PHE A 120 2.02 -19.86 4.53
CA PHE A 120 1.78 -18.59 3.85
C PHE A 120 0.49 -18.62 3.00
N LEU A 121 0.34 -19.63 2.14
CA LEU A 121 -0.83 -19.79 1.26
C LEU A 121 -2.12 -19.98 2.06
N LEU A 122 -2.09 -20.72 3.17
CA LEU A 122 -3.24 -20.87 4.07
C LEU A 122 -3.60 -19.54 4.75
N SER A 123 -2.62 -18.75 5.19
CA SER A 123 -2.87 -17.43 5.78
C SER A 123 -3.51 -16.46 4.78
N LEU A 124 -3.04 -16.50 3.53
CA LEU A 124 -3.57 -15.69 2.43
C LEU A 124 -5.01 -16.12 2.10
N THR A 125 -5.24 -17.43 2.02
CA THR A 125 -6.56 -18.03 1.77
C THR A 125 -7.56 -17.63 2.87
N ALA A 126 -7.18 -17.73 4.14
CA ALA A 126 -8.06 -17.35 5.26
C ALA A 126 -8.49 -15.88 5.17
N ARG A 127 -7.53 -14.98 4.90
CA ARG A 127 -7.80 -13.54 4.77
C ARG A 127 -8.73 -13.23 3.60
N HIS A 128 -8.48 -13.80 2.42
CA HIS A 128 -9.31 -13.54 1.24
C HIS A 128 -10.68 -14.24 1.31
N ALA A 129 -10.80 -15.36 2.01
CA ALA A 129 -12.08 -16.03 2.24
C ALA A 129 -13.00 -15.16 3.12
N GLU A 130 -12.45 -14.56 4.18
CA GLU A 130 -13.19 -13.64 5.04
C GLU A 130 -13.66 -12.40 4.27
N THR A 131 -12.76 -11.75 3.51
CA THR A 131 -13.13 -10.55 2.73
C THR A 131 -14.14 -10.87 1.62
N ALA A 132 -13.95 -12.00 0.90
CA ALA A 132 -14.89 -12.45 -0.11
C ALA A 132 -16.28 -12.72 0.48
N MET A 133 -16.35 -13.39 1.63
CA MET A 133 -17.62 -13.67 2.32
C MET A 133 -18.36 -12.38 2.69
N MET A 134 -17.66 -11.40 3.26
CA MET A 134 -18.26 -10.12 3.63
C MET A 134 -18.74 -9.33 2.41
N ARG A 135 -17.94 -9.28 1.33
CA ARG A 135 -18.33 -8.61 0.08
C ARG A 135 -19.48 -9.31 -0.62
N ALA A 136 -19.50 -10.64 -0.65
CA ALA A 136 -20.59 -11.41 -1.22
C ALA A 136 -21.93 -11.12 -0.52
N ARG A 137 -21.92 -11.00 0.82
CA ARG A 137 -23.10 -10.59 1.59
C ARG A 137 -23.58 -9.19 1.22
N LEU A 138 -22.66 -8.24 1.06
CA LEU A 138 -23.00 -6.86 0.65
C LEU A 138 -23.61 -6.82 -0.75
N VAL A 139 -23.00 -7.51 -1.72
CA VAL A 139 -23.54 -7.61 -3.08
C VAL A 139 -24.93 -8.25 -3.06
N LEU A 140 -25.11 -9.37 -2.34
CA LEU A 140 -26.41 -10.02 -2.20
C LEU A 140 -27.48 -9.12 -1.56
N ALA A 141 -27.10 -8.28 -0.60
CA ALA A 141 -28.03 -7.33 0.01
C ALA A 141 -28.44 -6.26 -1.00
N ARG A 142 -27.49 -5.71 -1.79
CA ARG A 142 -27.78 -4.68 -2.80
C ARG A 142 -28.65 -5.21 -3.94
N THR A 143 -28.35 -6.40 -4.48
CA THR A 143 -29.15 -6.99 -5.57
C THR A 143 -30.61 -7.23 -5.14
N LYS A 144 -30.85 -7.63 -3.89
CA LYS A 144 -32.21 -7.80 -3.35
C LYS A 144 -32.99 -6.49 -3.22
N VAL A 145 -32.31 -5.38 -2.95
CA VAL A 145 -32.93 -4.05 -2.85
C VAL A 145 -33.32 -3.53 -4.24
N GLU A 146 -32.53 -3.80 -5.27
CA GLU A 146 -32.88 -3.49 -6.67
C GLU A 146 -34.12 -4.27 -7.12
N ASP A 147 -34.20 -5.58 -6.83
CA ASP A 147 -35.37 -6.41 -7.15
C ASP A 147 -36.67 -5.92 -6.50
N GLY A 148 -36.59 -5.31 -5.32
CA GLY A 148 -37.75 -4.78 -4.58
C GLY A 148 -38.27 -3.43 -5.05
N LYS A 149 -37.49 -2.66 -5.82
CA LYS A 149 -37.90 -1.35 -6.35
C LYS A 149 -38.65 -1.45 -7.70
N GLY A 150 -38.66 -2.61 -8.35
CA GLY A 150 -39.32 -2.84 -9.64
C GLY A 150 -40.71 -3.48 -9.58
N GLY A 151 -41.35 -3.53 -8.40
CA GLY A 151 -42.56 -4.30 -8.15
C GLY A 151 -43.78 -3.51 -7.63
N ASP A 152 -43.83 -2.19 -7.85
CA ASP A 152 -45.00 -1.37 -7.51
C ASP A 152 -45.29 -0.43 -8.71
N ASP A 153 -46.01 -0.98 -9.69
CA ASP A 153 -46.76 -0.27 -10.75
C ASP A 153 -47.99 -1.11 -11.14
#